data_AF-A0A1M4MP45-F1
#
_entry.id   AF-A0A1M4MP45-F1
#
_cell.length_a   1.000
_cell.length_b   1.000
_cell.length_c   1.000
_cell.angle_alpha   90.00
_cell.angle_beta   90.00
_cell.angle_gamma   90.00
#
_symmetry.space_group_name_H-M   'P 1'
#
loop_
_entity.id
_entity.type
_entity.pdbx_description
1 polymer ?
#
loop_
_entity_poly.entity_id
_entity_poly.type
_entity_poly.pdbx_seq_one_letter_code
_entity_poly.pdbx_strand_id
1 'polypeptide(L)'
;MKYYKALYMATSESVDQYSSSDATLAMLGFEYQKLVALQYCLESRSGDIVYLECFGDIATSDASIETKHHASDSILTNQSPDFWKTLRNHVRNRIKLSQFTRLVLHTTSRISDDSIFRSWNELSGEEKYNRLETVRVHPNKGIMDFVKDIYNFNDAYTRKDLIAILERVQIYHLQKTADEIFSEIKDHQYFFVVKEIYRKELIRYLHGVISLKAIENKYRWEIIISDFLSDLRSHMQRYCRDEIPFPDILENVKYTGSETFPFITELKAVDLDSEVQKAFIDFIRAEKSSMELLKRGAYTMQESIDVFESELKERMDNYKKRHALTLVQSDLQTPKSILKSKELYFDCKIFEKHKICGVQEIQMYYQHGKMHKIVNDRKFVWQFLPREVA
;
A
#
# COMPACT_ATOMS: atom_id res chain seq x y z
N MET A 1 -26.78 -4.64 -8.81
CA MET A 1 -26.09 -4.05 -9.99
C MET A 1 -26.44 -2.60 -10.32
N LYS A 2 -27.57 -2.00 -9.89
CA LYS A 2 -27.92 -0.59 -10.22
C LYS A 2 -27.14 0.49 -9.44
N TYR A 3 -26.52 0.17 -8.30
CA TYR A 3 -25.83 1.16 -7.45
C TYR A 3 -24.40 1.52 -7.92
N TYR A 4 -23.72 0.66 -8.67
CA TYR A 4 -22.34 0.92 -9.10
C TYR A 4 -22.22 1.82 -10.35
N LYS A 5 -23.31 1.97 -11.11
CA LYS A 5 -23.30 2.82 -12.31
C LYS A 5 -23.34 4.31 -11.97
N ALA A 6 -23.88 4.68 -10.81
CA ALA A 6 -23.93 6.08 -10.35
C ALA A 6 -22.57 6.60 -9.85
N LEU A 7 -21.74 5.75 -9.24
CA LEU A 7 -20.37 6.15 -8.86
C LEU A 7 -19.40 6.19 -10.04
N TYR A 8 -19.64 5.38 -11.08
CA TYR A 8 -18.78 5.34 -12.28
C TYR A 8 -19.11 6.42 -13.32
N MET A 9 -20.27 7.08 -13.21
CA MET A 9 -20.70 8.16 -14.12
C MET A 9 -20.45 9.58 -13.59
N ALA A 10 -19.85 9.71 -12.40
CA ALA A 10 -19.51 11.00 -11.80
C ALA A 10 -18.00 11.38 -11.94
N THR A 11 -17.23 10.64 -12.73
CA THR A 11 -15.78 10.88 -12.92
C THR A 11 -15.35 10.94 -14.39
N SER A 12 -16.28 11.23 -15.30
CA SER A 12 -15.95 11.54 -16.70
C SER A 12 -16.18 13.02 -17.00
N GLU A 13 -15.42 13.89 -16.31
CA GLU A 13 -15.23 15.28 -16.72
C GLU A 13 -13.72 15.55 -16.82
N SER A 14 -13.31 15.93 -18.03
CA SER A 14 -12.03 16.51 -18.46
C SER A 14 -10.80 16.28 -17.57
N VAL A 15 -10.00 15.29 -17.95
CA VAL A 15 -8.56 15.25 -17.62
C VAL A 15 -7.89 16.33 -18.45
N ASP A 16 -7.57 17.47 -17.84
CA ASP A 16 -6.39 18.32 -18.12
C ASP A 16 -6.58 19.71 -17.47
N GLN A 17 -6.47 19.76 -16.15
CA GLN A 17 -6.12 20.99 -15.41
C GLN A 17 -5.14 20.61 -14.31
N TYR A 18 -3.86 20.43 -14.67
CA TYR A 18 -2.79 20.34 -13.70
C TYR A 18 -2.65 21.70 -13.00
N SER A 19 -2.80 21.74 -11.68
CA SER A 19 -2.55 22.95 -10.91
C SER A 19 -1.05 23.28 -10.93
N SER A 20 -0.69 24.56 -10.80
CA SER A 20 0.70 25.03 -10.71
C SER A 20 1.46 24.53 -9.47
N SER A 21 0.84 23.68 -8.66
CA SER A 21 1.36 23.05 -7.45
C SER A 21 1.41 21.52 -7.57
N ASP A 22 1.34 20.97 -8.78
CA ASP A 22 1.37 19.52 -8.98
C ASP A 22 2.71 18.91 -8.53
N ALA A 23 2.65 18.20 -7.43
CA ALA A 23 3.79 17.50 -6.84
C ALA A 23 3.86 16.01 -7.25
N THR A 24 2.97 15.54 -8.14
CA THR A 24 2.82 14.12 -8.49
C THR A 24 4.13 13.52 -9.00
N LEU A 25 4.86 14.21 -9.88
CA LEU A 25 6.15 13.73 -10.39
C LEU A 25 7.23 13.67 -9.30
N ALA A 26 7.24 14.64 -8.39
CA ALA A 26 8.19 14.64 -7.27
C ALA A 26 7.88 13.49 -6.30
N MET A 27 6.59 13.26 -5.99
CA MET A 27 6.15 12.12 -5.20
C MET A 27 6.50 10.79 -5.87
N LEU A 28 6.31 10.68 -7.19
CA LEU A 28 6.69 9.49 -7.96
C LEU A 28 8.18 9.19 -7.85
N GLY A 29 9.05 10.21 -7.82
CA GLY A 29 10.48 10.03 -7.57
C GLY A 29 10.78 9.40 -6.21
N PHE A 30 10.08 9.83 -5.15
CA PHE A 30 10.20 9.22 -3.81
C PHE A 30 9.63 7.80 -3.75
N GLU A 31 8.54 7.52 -4.44
CA GLU A 31 7.99 6.16 -4.54
C GLU A 31 8.94 5.24 -5.32
N TYR A 32 9.55 5.74 -6.40
CA TYR A 32 10.58 5.01 -7.15
C TYR A 32 11.77 4.62 -6.26
N GLN A 33 12.30 5.57 -5.49
CA GLN A 33 13.37 5.32 -4.54
C GLN A 33 13.00 4.22 -3.52
N LYS A 34 11.78 4.22 -2.98
CA LYS A 34 11.32 3.18 -2.06
C LYS A 34 11.18 1.82 -2.74
N LEU A 35 10.74 1.76 -4.00
CA LEU A 35 10.69 0.52 -4.76
C LEU A 35 12.08 -0.06 -5.05
N VAL A 36 13.04 0.79 -5.43
CA VAL A 36 14.45 0.37 -5.57
C VAL A 36 14.98 -0.13 -4.23
N ALA A 37 14.70 0.57 -3.13
CA ALA A 37 15.12 0.14 -1.80
C ALA A 37 14.50 -1.21 -1.40
N LEU A 38 13.23 -1.45 -1.75
CA LEU A 38 12.55 -2.72 -1.54
C LEU A 38 13.25 -3.86 -2.29
N GLN A 39 13.67 -3.63 -3.54
CA GLN A 39 14.45 -4.59 -4.30
C GLN A 39 15.78 -4.92 -3.59
N TYR A 40 16.53 -3.91 -3.14
CA TYR A 40 17.74 -4.13 -2.35
C TYR A 40 17.45 -4.91 -1.05
N CYS A 41 16.34 -4.65 -0.36
CA CYS A 41 15.98 -5.39 0.84
C CYS A 41 15.71 -6.88 0.56
N LEU A 42 15.11 -7.20 -0.60
CA LEU A 42 14.82 -8.57 -1.02
C LEU A 42 16.08 -9.32 -1.48
N GLU A 43 17.08 -8.61 -2.00
CA GLU A 43 18.34 -9.16 -2.51
C GLU A 43 19.45 -9.21 -1.43
N SER A 44 19.30 -8.46 -0.34
CA SER A 44 20.28 -8.38 0.76
C SER A 44 20.26 -9.61 1.67
N ARG A 45 21.36 -9.82 2.39
CA ARG A 45 21.49 -10.95 3.33
C ARG A 45 20.98 -10.55 4.71
N SER A 46 20.51 -11.55 5.46
CA SER A 46 20.17 -11.35 6.87
C SER A 46 21.37 -10.80 7.63
N GLY A 47 21.17 -9.72 8.40
CA GLY A 47 22.21 -8.98 9.12
C GLY A 47 22.71 -7.73 8.42
N ASP A 48 22.43 -7.57 7.12
CA ASP A 48 22.70 -6.31 6.40
C ASP A 48 21.74 -5.20 6.86
N ILE A 49 22.10 -3.95 6.55
CA ILE A 49 21.26 -2.77 6.76
C ILE A 49 21.15 -2.01 5.45
N VAL A 50 19.92 -1.67 5.07
CA VAL A 50 19.63 -0.74 3.97
C VAL A 50 19.18 0.58 4.57
N TYR A 51 19.81 1.67 4.18
CA TYR A 51 19.46 3.02 4.61
C TYR A 51 18.74 3.76 3.48
N LEU A 52 17.80 4.63 3.84
CA LEU A 52 17.22 5.64 2.95
C LEU A 52 17.52 7.03 3.50
N GLU A 53 17.72 8.02 2.62
CA GLU A 53 17.93 9.44 2.98
C GLU A 53 19.06 9.73 4.00
N CYS A 54 19.89 8.73 4.32
CA CYS A 54 20.96 8.86 5.31
C CYS A 54 22.30 9.11 4.62
N PHE A 55 22.60 8.41 3.53
CA PHE A 55 23.91 8.41 2.88
C PHE A 55 23.77 8.49 1.36
N GLY A 56 22.82 9.29 0.89
CA GLY A 56 22.27 9.23 -0.46
C GLY A 56 20.78 8.85 -0.37
N ASP A 57 20.15 8.65 -1.52
CA ASP A 57 18.74 8.23 -1.59
C ASP A 57 18.60 6.82 -0.98
N ILE A 58 19.52 5.92 -1.30
CA ILE A 58 19.61 4.56 -0.78
C ILE A 58 21.08 4.26 -0.44
N ALA A 59 21.36 3.56 0.64
CA ALA A 59 22.69 3.04 0.90
C ALA A 59 22.66 1.61 1.44
N THR A 60 23.63 0.81 1.00
CA THR A 60 23.87 -0.58 1.43
C THR A 60 25.19 -0.63 2.20
N SER A 61 25.74 -1.82 2.46
CA SER A 61 27.03 -1.94 3.16
C SER A 61 28.20 -1.36 2.39
N ASP A 62 28.17 -1.38 1.05
CA ASP A 62 29.29 -0.98 0.21
C ASP A 62 28.98 0.16 -0.77
N ALA A 63 27.71 0.49 -0.99
CA ALA A 63 27.30 1.52 -1.96
C ALA A 63 26.40 2.62 -1.37
N SER A 64 26.64 3.85 -1.83
CA SER A 64 25.72 5.00 -1.73
C SER A 64 25.11 5.23 -3.10
N ILE A 65 23.78 5.28 -3.19
CA ILE A 65 23.02 5.28 -4.43
C ILE A 65 22.13 6.51 -4.49
N GLU A 66 22.19 7.21 -5.61
CA GLU A 66 21.39 8.38 -5.96
C GLU A 66 20.49 8.02 -7.14
N THR A 67 19.18 7.99 -6.91
CA THR A 67 18.16 7.57 -7.85
C THR A 67 17.67 8.74 -8.71
N LYS A 68 17.41 8.50 -10.00
CA LYS A 68 16.84 9.49 -10.93
C LYS A 68 15.82 8.81 -11.85
N HIS A 69 14.54 9.11 -11.60
CA HIS A 69 13.41 8.56 -12.35
C HIS A 69 12.90 9.58 -13.37
N HIS A 70 12.69 9.12 -14.61
CA HIS A 70 12.11 9.88 -15.69
C HIS A 70 10.84 9.17 -16.16
N ALA A 71 9.74 9.91 -16.28
CA ALA A 71 8.46 9.36 -16.74
C ALA A 71 8.46 9.04 -18.26
N SER A 72 9.41 9.59 -19.00
CA SER A 72 9.59 9.37 -20.44
C SER A 72 11.05 9.07 -20.75
N ASP A 73 11.27 8.54 -21.96
CA ASP A 73 12.62 8.28 -22.46
C ASP A 73 13.52 9.52 -22.30
N SER A 74 14.62 9.33 -21.58
CA SER A 74 15.56 10.38 -21.22
C SER A 74 16.99 9.97 -21.57
N ILE A 75 17.82 10.94 -21.95
CA ILE A 75 19.23 10.72 -22.29
C ILE A 75 20.10 11.46 -21.28
N LEU A 76 21.07 10.76 -20.71
CA LEU A 76 22.12 11.34 -19.89
C LEU A 76 23.18 11.99 -20.78
N THR A 77 22.94 13.24 -21.13
CA THR A 77 23.87 14.07 -21.92
C THR A 77 25.04 14.55 -21.08
N ASN A 78 26.13 14.96 -21.74
CA ASN A 78 27.33 15.54 -21.09
C ASN A 78 27.02 16.73 -20.16
N GLN A 79 25.88 17.40 -20.40
CA GLN A 79 25.43 18.59 -19.69
C GLN A 79 24.20 18.32 -18.81
N SER A 80 23.84 17.04 -18.58
CA SER A 80 22.65 16.67 -17.80
C SER A 80 22.81 17.05 -16.31
N PRO A 81 21.91 17.88 -15.75
CA PRO A 81 21.98 18.31 -14.35
C PRO A 81 22.04 17.16 -13.34
N ASP A 82 21.37 16.04 -13.63
CA ASP A 82 21.33 14.86 -12.76
C ASP A 82 22.73 14.37 -12.39
N PHE A 83 23.61 14.18 -13.37
CA PHE A 83 24.98 13.73 -13.11
C PHE A 83 25.76 14.77 -12.29
N TRP A 84 25.77 16.03 -12.74
CA TRP A 84 26.58 17.07 -12.12
C TRP A 84 26.12 17.42 -10.71
N LYS A 85 24.81 17.43 -10.46
CA LYS A 85 24.24 17.62 -9.12
C LYS A 85 24.61 16.45 -8.20
N THR A 86 24.51 15.21 -8.69
CA THR A 86 24.91 14.01 -7.92
C THR A 86 26.41 14.02 -7.61
N LEU A 87 27.29 14.30 -8.58
CA LEU A 87 28.72 14.40 -8.34
C LEU A 87 29.06 15.51 -7.32
N ARG A 88 28.41 16.67 -7.42
CA ARG A 88 28.56 17.74 -6.42
C ARG A 88 28.15 17.26 -5.03
N ASN A 89 27.04 16.55 -4.90
CA ASN A 89 26.60 15.99 -3.62
C ASN A 89 27.65 15.02 -3.05
N HIS A 90 28.24 14.17 -3.90
CA HIS A 90 29.32 13.27 -3.49
C HIS A 90 30.56 14.03 -2.98
N VAL A 91 30.96 15.11 -3.67
CA VAL A 91 32.09 15.96 -3.27
C VAL A 91 31.82 16.66 -1.93
N ARG A 92 30.64 17.25 -1.78
CA ARG A 92 30.24 17.93 -0.53
C ARG A 92 30.17 16.97 0.65
N ASN A 93 29.70 15.75 0.43
CA ASN A 93 29.54 14.73 1.46
C ASN A 93 30.72 13.73 1.54
N ARG A 94 31.87 14.02 0.92
CA ARG A 94 32.99 13.07 0.74
C ARG A 94 33.48 12.39 2.01
N ILE A 95 33.46 13.10 3.15
CA ILE A 95 33.88 12.57 4.45
C ILE A 95 32.86 11.52 4.92
N LYS A 96 31.57 11.86 4.89
CA LYS A 96 30.47 10.97 5.26
C LYS A 96 30.36 9.75 4.33
N LEU A 97 30.66 9.94 3.05
CA LEU A 97 30.59 8.89 2.04
C LEU A 97 31.90 8.09 1.87
N SER A 98 32.91 8.35 2.69
CA SER A 98 34.23 7.68 2.60
C SER A 98 34.17 6.18 2.88
N GLN A 99 33.16 5.73 3.65
CA GLN A 99 32.93 4.32 3.98
C GLN A 99 32.45 3.47 2.79
N PHE A 100 31.92 4.09 1.73
CA PHE A 100 31.39 3.36 0.58
C PHE A 100 32.45 3.17 -0.49
N THR A 101 32.51 1.96 -1.04
CA THR A 101 33.39 1.63 -2.17
C THR A 101 32.78 2.04 -3.50
N ARG A 102 31.45 2.21 -3.56
CA ARG A 102 30.71 2.64 -4.75
C ARG A 102 29.82 3.84 -4.47
N LEU A 103 29.84 4.80 -5.40
CA LEU A 103 28.96 5.97 -5.42
C LEU A 103 28.16 5.94 -6.72
N VAL A 104 26.91 5.51 -6.66
CA VAL A 104 26.14 5.10 -7.83
C VAL A 104 25.12 6.16 -8.21
N LEU A 105 25.14 6.61 -9.46
CA LEU A 105 23.99 7.25 -10.11
C LEU A 105 23.13 6.14 -10.73
N HIS A 106 21.97 5.88 -10.15
CA HIS A 106 20.99 4.91 -10.62
C HIS A 106 19.89 5.64 -11.38
N THR A 107 19.90 5.56 -12.71
CA THR A 107 19.03 6.37 -13.57
C THR A 107 18.32 5.55 -14.65
N THR A 108 17.06 5.90 -14.87
CA THR A 108 16.24 5.45 -16.00
C THR A 108 16.75 5.98 -17.34
N SER A 109 17.51 7.09 -17.34
CA SER A 109 18.09 7.65 -18.56
C SER A 109 19.07 6.68 -19.22
N ARG A 110 19.15 6.71 -20.54
CA ARG A 110 20.21 6.02 -21.30
C ARG A 110 21.42 6.91 -21.54
N ILE A 111 22.59 6.30 -21.66
CA ILE A 111 23.81 6.99 -22.12
C ILE A 111 23.87 6.89 -23.64
N SER A 112 24.26 7.97 -24.33
CA SER A 112 24.51 7.96 -25.77
C SER A 112 25.96 7.60 -26.08
N ASP A 113 26.21 7.01 -27.25
CA ASP A 113 27.55 6.52 -27.65
C ASP A 113 28.59 7.64 -27.87
N ASP A 114 28.13 8.87 -28.05
CA ASP A 114 28.93 10.09 -28.17
C ASP A 114 29.09 10.84 -26.83
N SER A 115 28.52 10.31 -25.74
CA SER A 115 28.63 10.91 -24.43
C SER A 115 29.98 10.68 -23.78
N ILE A 116 30.44 11.64 -22.97
CA ILE A 116 31.57 11.46 -22.05
C ILE A 116 31.36 10.29 -21.07
N PHE A 117 30.11 9.87 -20.85
CA PHE A 117 29.74 8.76 -19.97
C PHE A 117 29.80 7.38 -20.63
N ARG A 118 30.16 7.29 -21.92
CA ARG A 118 30.31 5.98 -22.58
C ARG A 118 31.34 5.12 -21.88
N SER A 119 31.00 3.87 -21.55
CA SER A 119 31.87 2.95 -20.81
C SER A 119 32.37 3.53 -19.48
N TRP A 120 31.61 4.44 -18.85
CA TRP A 120 32.07 5.18 -17.65
C TRP A 120 32.61 4.27 -16.54
N ASN A 121 31.95 3.13 -16.31
CA ASN A 121 32.29 2.22 -15.22
C ASN A 121 33.59 1.43 -15.45
N GLU A 122 34.13 1.44 -16.67
CA GLU A 122 35.39 0.78 -17.05
C GLU A 122 36.61 1.69 -16.89
N LEU A 123 36.38 2.99 -16.65
CA LEU A 123 37.42 4.01 -16.58
C LEU A 123 38.00 4.14 -15.17
N SER A 124 39.30 4.42 -15.11
CA SER A 124 39.96 4.93 -13.90
C SER A 124 39.46 6.33 -13.53
N GLY A 125 39.67 6.72 -12.27
CA GLY A 125 39.35 8.05 -11.77
C GLY A 125 40.06 9.17 -12.53
N GLU A 126 41.28 8.93 -13.02
CA GLU A 126 42.05 9.89 -13.84
C GLU A 126 41.41 10.06 -15.22
N GLU A 127 41.00 8.96 -15.87
CA GLU A 127 40.30 9.01 -17.15
C GLU A 127 38.94 9.69 -17.02
N LYS A 128 38.18 9.38 -15.96
CA LYS A 128 36.92 10.05 -15.63
C LYS A 128 37.15 11.55 -15.44
N TYR A 129 38.17 11.94 -14.68
CA TYR A 129 38.52 13.35 -14.48
C TYR A 129 38.80 14.06 -15.81
N ASN A 130 39.64 13.46 -16.67
CA ASN A 130 40.00 14.04 -17.96
C ASN A 130 38.78 14.21 -18.88
N ARG A 131 37.80 13.30 -18.82
CA ARG A 131 36.54 13.46 -19.56
C ARG A 131 35.69 14.60 -19.02
N LEU A 132 35.59 14.77 -17.70
CA LEU A 132 34.85 15.88 -17.09
C LEU A 132 35.47 17.24 -17.40
N GLU A 133 36.79 17.32 -17.55
CA GLU A 133 37.47 18.56 -17.96
C GLU A 133 36.95 19.10 -19.30
N THR A 134 36.56 18.22 -20.24
CA THR A 134 36.03 18.65 -21.54
C THR A 134 34.74 19.48 -21.42
N VAL A 135 33.92 19.21 -20.40
CA VAL A 135 32.69 19.96 -20.10
C VAL A 135 32.97 21.16 -19.21
N ARG A 136 33.95 21.04 -18.28
CA ARG A 136 34.32 22.11 -17.34
C ARG A 136 34.67 23.43 -18.04
N VAL A 137 35.27 23.37 -19.23
CA VAL A 137 35.65 24.58 -19.99
C VAL A 137 34.43 25.36 -20.47
N HIS A 138 33.34 24.66 -20.84
CA HIS A 138 32.13 25.27 -21.40
C HIS A 138 30.84 24.67 -20.80
N PRO A 139 30.59 24.86 -19.50
CA PRO A 139 29.38 24.37 -18.86
C PRO A 139 28.19 25.23 -19.28
N ASN A 140 27.03 24.60 -19.51
CA ASN A 140 25.80 25.35 -19.71
C ASN A 140 25.34 26.02 -18.39
N LYS A 141 24.36 26.93 -18.49
CA LYS A 141 23.80 27.63 -17.31
C LYS A 141 23.20 26.69 -16.26
N GLY A 142 22.66 25.53 -16.68
CA GLY A 142 22.01 24.57 -15.80
C GLY A 142 22.96 23.78 -14.89
N ILE A 143 24.24 23.68 -15.26
CA ILE A 143 25.24 22.92 -14.49
C ILE A 143 26.40 23.76 -13.96
N MET A 144 26.51 25.01 -14.40
CA MET A 144 27.67 25.88 -14.11
C MET A 144 28.02 25.94 -12.63
N ASP A 145 27.03 26.09 -11.75
CA ASP A 145 27.26 26.18 -10.31
C ASP A 145 27.70 24.84 -9.71
N PHE A 146 27.20 23.72 -10.26
CA PHE A 146 27.65 22.39 -9.84
C PHE A 146 29.11 22.16 -10.21
N VAL A 147 29.49 22.53 -11.43
CA VAL A 147 30.87 22.44 -11.91
C VAL A 147 31.78 23.31 -11.05
N LYS A 148 31.41 24.57 -10.77
CA LYS A 148 32.21 25.44 -9.89
C LYS A 148 32.44 24.80 -8.51
N ASP A 149 31.39 24.25 -7.90
CA ASP A 149 31.50 23.61 -6.59
C ASP A 149 32.40 22.37 -6.61
N ILE A 150 32.29 21.53 -7.65
CA ILE A 150 33.08 20.30 -7.80
C ILE A 150 34.58 20.63 -7.93
N TYR A 151 34.92 21.74 -8.57
CA TYR A 151 36.31 22.13 -8.83
C TYR A 151 36.83 23.22 -7.89
N ASN A 152 36.11 23.52 -6.80
CA ASN A 152 36.50 24.52 -5.81
C ASN A 152 37.60 23.99 -4.86
N PHE A 153 38.78 23.72 -5.43
CA PHE A 153 39.91 23.17 -4.70
C PHE A 153 40.47 24.15 -3.66
N ASN A 154 40.90 23.60 -2.53
CA ASN A 154 41.53 24.30 -1.40
C ASN A 154 42.40 23.31 -0.61
N ASP A 155 42.99 23.76 0.50
CA ASP A 155 43.89 22.93 1.33
C ASP A 155 43.24 21.63 1.86
N ALA A 156 41.92 21.62 2.05
CA ALA A 156 41.15 20.47 2.54
C ALA A 156 40.48 19.64 1.43
N TYR A 157 40.61 20.06 0.17
CA TYR A 157 40.02 19.37 -0.98
C TYR A 157 40.80 19.66 -2.26
N THR A 158 41.48 18.65 -2.76
CA THR A 158 42.42 18.75 -3.89
C THR A 158 41.92 17.96 -5.09
N ARG A 159 42.63 18.12 -6.22
CA ARG A 159 42.42 17.29 -7.42
C ARG A 159 42.50 15.79 -7.11
N LYS A 160 43.45 15.37 -6.24
CA LYS A 160 43.61 13.96 -5.86
C LYS A 160 42.37 13.41 -5.16
N ASP A 161 41.74 14.24 -4.32
CA ASP A 161 40.50 13.87 -3.64
C ASP A 161 39.34 13.70 -4.63
N LEU A 162 39.22 14.58 -5.62
CA LEU A 162 38.21 14.44 -6.68
C LEU A 162 38.42 13.14 -7.47
N ILE A 163 39.66 12.82 -7.84
CA ILE A 163 39.98 11.57 -8.55
C ILE A 163 39.61 10.35 -7.71
N ALA A 164 39.93 10.35 -6.41
CA ALA A 164 39.56 9.27 -5.50
C ALA A 164 38.04 9.13 -5.33
N ILE A 165 37.28 10.22 -5.44
CA ILE A 165 35.82 10.18 -5.50
C ILE A 165 35.38 9.56 -6.84
N LEU A 166 35.90 10.04 -7.96
CA LEU A 166 35.53 9.58 -9.30
C LEU A 166 35.86 8.10 -9.54
N GLU A 167 36.93 7.58 -8.94
CA GLU A 167 37.26 6.15 -8.94
C GLU A 167 36.05 5.30 -8.50
N ARG A 168 35.34 5.76 -7.46
CA ARG A 168 34.16 5.09 -6.89
C ARG A 168 32.85 5.42 -7.60
N VAL A 169 32.82 6.46 -8.43
CA VAL A 169 31.59 6.87 -9.13
C VAL A 169 31.25 5.90 -10.24
N GLN A 170 30.05 5.32 -10.16
CA GLN A 170 29.47 4.44 -11.17
C GLN A 170 28.14 5.02 -11.68
N ILE A 171 27.81 4.74 -12.94
CA ILE A 171 26.53 5.09 -13.53
C ILE A 171 25.83 3.80 -13.94
N TYR A 172 24.70 3.52 -13.30
CA TYR A 172 23.78 2.46 -13.70
C TYR A 172 22.68 3.14 -14.49
N HIS A 173 22.81 3.11 -15.82
CA HIS A 173 21.87 3.71 -16.76
C HIS A 173 20.86 2.66 -17.25
N LEU A 174 19.82 3.09 -17.98
CA LEU A 174 18.75 2.20 -18.46
C LEU A 174 18.11 1.37 -17.34
N GLN A 175 18.00 1.96 -16.15
CA GLN A 175 17.30 1.30 -15.06
C GLN A 175 15.80 1.29 -15.34
N LYS A 176 15.12 0.30 -14.77
CA LYS A 176 13.68 0.10 -14.91
C LYS A 176 12.91 1.28 -14.31
N THR A 177 11.75 1.58 -14.87
CA THR A 177 10.78 2.54 -14.31
C THR A 177 10.12 1.99 -13.04
N ALA A 178 9.40 2.84 -12.30
CA ALA A 178 8.67 2.41 -11.10
C ALA A 178 7.70 1.24 -11.36
N ASP A 179 6.97 1.27 -12.47
CA ASP A 179 5.99 0.23 -12.84
C ASP A 179 6.67 -1.10 -13.21
N GLU A 180 7.82 -1.03 -13.86
CA GLU A 180 8.63 -2.21 -14.21
C GLU A 180 9.25 -2.85 -12.98
N ILE A 181 9.81 -2.06 -12.05
CA ILE A 181 10.32 -2.57 -10.76
C ILE A 181 9.19 -3.21 -9.95
N PHE A 182 8.04 -2.53 -9.86
CA PHE A 182 6.88 -3.10 -9.18
C PHE A 182 6.48 -4.46 -9.76
N SER A 183 6.52 -4.59 -11.08
CA SER A 183 6.22 -5.84 -11.78
C SER A 183 7.27 -6.92 -11.52
N GLU A 184 8.56 -6.58 -11.54
CA GLU A 184 9.64 -7.52 -11.23
C GLU A 184 9.56 -8.04 -9.79
N ILE A 185 9.28 -7.16 -8.83
CA ILE A 185 9.13 -7.55 -7.42
C ILE A 185 7.98 -8.57 -7.26
N LYS A 186 6.89 -8.48 -8.05
CA LYS A 186 5.81 -9.49 -8.02
C LYS A 186 6.29 -10.88 -8.39
N ASP A 187 7.34 -10.99 -9.19
CA ASP A 187 7.89 -12.26 -9.67
C ASP A 187 9.19 -12.63 -8.94
N HIS A 188 9.50 -11.95 -7.84
CA HIS A 188 10.62 -12.31 -6.99
C HIS A 188 10.40 -13.67 -6.31
N GLN A 189 11.47 -14.47 -6.18
CA GLN A 189 11.43 -15.84 -5.65
C GLN A 189 10.74 -15.99 -4.28
N TYR A 190 10.86 -14.97 -3.41
CA TYR A 190 10.18 -14.97 -2.11
C TYR A 190 8.66 -15.08 -2.26
N PHE A 191 8.07 -14.60 -3.35
CA PHE A 191 6.62 -14.54 -3.51
C PHE A 191 6.03 -15.74 -4.25
N PHE A 192 6.84 -16.69 -4.71
CA PHE A 192 6.34 -17.86 -5.45
C PHE A 192 5.44 -18.77 -4.61
N VAL A 193 5.64 -18.79 -3.29
CA VAL A 193 4.76 -19.51 -2.34
C VAL A 193 3.40 -18.82 -2.15
N VAL A 194 3.26 -17.56 -2.59
CA VAL A 194 2.03 -16.77 -2.48
C VAL A 194 1.29 -16.79 -3.82
N LYS A 195 -0.02 -17.11 -3.77
CA LYS A 195 -0.89 -17.05 -4.96
C LYS A 195 -0.81 -15.68 -5.62
N GLU A 196 -0.74 -15.65 -6.95
CA GLU A 196 -0.47 -14.43 -7.73
C GLU A 196 -1.39 -13.25 -7.36
N ILE A 197 -2.67 -13.54 -7.11
CA ILE A 197 -3.70 -12.56 -6.74
C ILE A 197 -3.36 -11.75 -5.47
N TYR A 198 -2.53 -12.29 -4.57
CA TYR A 198 -2.15 -11.63 -3.31
C TYR A 198 -0.79 -10.93 -3.36
N ARG A 199 0.04 -11.17 -4.39
CA ARG A 199 1.41 -10.61 -4.44
C ARG A 199 1.40 -9.09 -4.47
N LYS A 200 0.39 -8.47 -5.11
CA LYS A 200 0.21 -7.00 -5.10
C LYS A 200 -0.06 -6.46 -3.70
N GLU A 201 -0.86 -7.16 -2.89
CA GLU A 201 -1.15 -6.77 -1.51
C GLU A 201 0.11 -6.90 -0.64
N LEU A 202 0.88 -7.96 -0.84
CA LEU A 202 2.15 -8.17 -0.16
C LEU A 202 3.17 -7.05 -0.44
N ILE A 203 3.32 -6.63 -1.70
CA ILE A 203 4.22 -5.52 -2.05
C ILE A 203 3.78 -4.21 -1.38
N ARG A 204 2.48 -3.91 -1.39
CA ARG A 204 1.93 -2.71 -0.72
C ARG A 204 2.21 -2.73 0.77
N TYR A 205 2.09 -3.89 1.41
CA TYR A 205 2.46 -4.05 2.82
C TYR A 205 3.94 -3.77 3.06
N LEU A 206 4.85 -4.40 2.31
CA LEU A 206 6.31 -4.20 2.46
C LEU A 206 6.73 -2.77 2.17
N HIS A 207 6.13 -2.15 1.16
CA HIS A 207 6.33 -0.73 0.85
C HIS A 207 5.87 0.16 2.02
N GLY A 208 4.77 -0.22 2.68
CA GLY A 208 4.32 0.39 3.94
C GLY A 208 5.33 0.21 5.08
N VAL A 209 5.88 -1.00 5.27
CA VAL A 209 6.92 -1.29 6.26
C VAL A 209 8.14 -0.40 6.05
N ILE A 210 8.61 -0.27 4.81
CA ILE A 210 9.72 0.64 4.47
C ILE A 210 9.38 2.07 4.89
N SER A 211 8.17 2.55 4.56
CA SER A 211 7.74 3.91 4.90
C SER A 211 7.62 4.15 6.41
N LEU A 212 7.21 3.15 7.20
CA LEU A 212 7.07 3.25 8.65
C LEU A 212 8.43 3.46 9.35
N LYS A 213 9.53 2.94 8.80
CA LYS A 213 10.88 3.15 9.39
C LYS A 213 11.30 4.62 9.44
N ALA A 214 10.85 5.44 8.50
CA ALA A 214 11.07 6.90 8.55
C ALA A 214 10.34 7.57 9.74
N ILE A 215 9.20 7.01 10.15
CA ILE A 215 8.39 7.52 11.25
C ILE A 215 8.97 7.08 12.59
N GLU A 216 9.41 5.81 12.68
CA GLU A 216 10.04 5.26 13.88
C GLU A 216 11.31 6.03 14.27
N ASN A 217 12.11 6.44 13.27
CA ASN A 217 13.28 7.28 13.49
C ASN A 217 13.48 8.33 12.39
N LYS A 218 12.96 9.54 12.65
CA LYS A 218 13.04 10.70 11.73
C LYS A 218 14.46 11.18 11.39
N TYR A 219 15.49 10.71 12.09
CA TYR A 219 16.89 11.08 11.83
C TYR A 219 17.70 9.96 11.18
N ARG A 220 17.15 8.74 11.14
CA ARG A 220 17.85 7.57 10.63
C ARG A 220 16.85 6.56 10.09
N TRP A 221 16.56 6.69 8.80
CA TRP A 221 15.70 5.74 8.10
C TRP A 221 16.53 4.49 7.73
N GLU A 222 16.54 3.53 8.65
CA GLU A 222 17.27 2.27 8.52
C GLU A 222 16.32 1.07 8.46
N ILE A 223 16.65 0.12 7.60
CA ILE A 223 15.95 -1.16 7.44
C ILE A 223 16.96 -2.25 7.79
N ILE A 224 16.76 -2.87 8.94
CA ILE A 224 17.52 -4.05 9.35
C ILE A 224 16.94 -5.25 8.59
N ILE A 225 17.77 -5.90 7.77
CA ILE A 225 17.28 -6.91 6.83
C ILE A 225 16.74 -8.16 7.54
N SER A 226 17.27 -8.52 8.72
CA SER A 226 16.70 -9.62 9.52
C SER A 226 15.25 -9.35 9.93
N ASP A 227 14.95 -8.11 10.30
CA ASP A 227 13.63 -7.69 10.78
C ASP A 227 12.67 -7.61 9.59
N PHE A 228 13.12 -6.99 8.49
CA PHE A 228 12.36 -6.95 7.24
C PHE A 228 11.98 -8.35 6.74
N LEU A 229 12.92 -9.29 6.72
CA LEU A 229 12.65 -10.68 6.32
C LEU A 229 11.77 -11.43 7.34
N SER A 230 11.81 -11.05 8.61
CA SER A 230 10.89 -11.57 9.63
C SER A 230 9.46 -11.09 9.39
N ASP A 231 9.28 -9.78 9.16
CA ASP A 231 8.00 -9.15 8.86
C ASP A 231 7.40 -9.71 7.56
N LEU A 232 8.22 -9.85 6.52
CA LEU A 232 7.85 -10.50 5.26
C LEU A 232 7.30 -11.91 5.51
N ARG A 233 8.06 -12.77 6.21
CA ARG A 233 7.63 -14.14 6.50
C ARG A 233 6.35 -14.18 7.32
N SER A 234 6.25 -13.35 8.36
CA SER A 234 5.08 -13.26 9.22
C SER A 234 3.82 -12.87 8.43
N HIS A 235 3.91 -11.84 7.60
CA HIS A 235 2.78 -11.38 6.80
C HIS A 235 2.41 -12.37 5.68
N MET A 236 3.41 -13.00 5.06
CA MET A 236 3.19 -14.01 4.02
C MET A 236 2.42 -15.23 4.51
N GLN A 237 2.55 -15.64 5.79
CA GLN A 237 1.84 -16.80 6.34
C GLN A 237 0.33 -16.72 6.15
N ARG A 238 -0.23 -15.51 6.08
CA ARG A 238 -1.65 -15.31 5.80
C ARG A 238 -2.04 -15.82 4.42
N TYR A 239 -1.17 -15.69 3.42
CA TYR A 239 -1.49 -16.03 2.02
C TYR A 239 -1.02 -17.42 1.60
N CYS A 240 -0.23 -18.10 2.43
CA CYS A 240 0.29 -19.46 2.16
C CYS A 240 -0.67 -20.57 2.62
N ARG A 241 -1.82 -20.25 3.22
CA ARG A 241 -2.83 -21.23 3.63
C ARG A 241 -3.75 -21.58 2.45
N ASP A 242 -4.33 -22.77 2.48
CA ASP A 242 -5.33 -23.18 1.49
C ASP A 242 -6.60 -22.33 1.57
N GLU A 243 -6.96 -21.91 2.79
CA GLU A 243 -8.08 -21.01 3.06
C GLU A 243 -7.81 -19.57 2.60
N ILE A 244 -8.83 -18.94 2.03
CA ILE A 244 -8.79 -17.57 1.55
C ILE A 244 -8.67 -16.60 2.73
N PRO A 245 -7.70 -15.68 2.71
CA PRO A 245 -7.63 -14.60 3.69
C PRO A 245 -8.89 -13.74 3.68
N PHE A 246 -9.53 -13.62 4.84
CA PHE A 246 -10.66 -12.72 5.00
C PHE A 246 -10.20 -11.28 4.72
N PRO A 247 -10.92 -10.52 3.85
CA PRO A 247 -10.49 -9.22 3.38
C PRO A 247 -10.48 -8.17 4.49
N ASP A 248 -9.48 -7.29 4.44
CA ASP A 248 -9.38 -6.15 5.37
C ASP A 248 -10.07 -4.92 4.77
N ILE A 249 -11.30 -4.67 5.23
CA ILE A 249 -12.11 -3.54 4.79
C ILE A 249 -12.10 -2.47 5.88
N LEU A 250 -11.51 -1.32 5.56
CA LEU A 250 -11.44 -0.15 6.45
C LEU A 250 -12.82 0.45 6.71
N GLU A 251 -12.97 1.04 7.89
CA GLU A 251 -14.14 1.81 8.30
C GLU A 251 -14.05 3.24 7.75
N ASN A 252 -14.42 3.43 6.49
CA ASN A 252 -14.27 4.69 5.78
C ASN A 252 -15.60 5.31 5.29
N VAL A 253 -16.73 4.82 5.80
CA VAL A 253 -18.06 5.31 5.45
C VAL A 253 -18.79 5.80 6.70
N LYS A 254 -19.69 6.76 6.52
CA LYS A 254 -20.58 7.26 7.56
C LYS A 254 -22.00 7.32 7.00
N TYR A 255 -22.98 7.01 7.83
CA TYR A 255 -24.38 7.21 7.48
C TYR A 255 -24.67 8.71 7.47
N THR A 256 -25.24 9.23 6.39
CA THR A 256 -25.51 10.66 6.23
C THR A 256 -26.96 11.02 6.55
N GLY A 257 -27.83 10.02 6.76
CA GLY A 257 -29.26 10.22 7.01
C GLY A 257 -30.11 10.18 5.74
N SER A 258 -29.48 10.28 4.57
CA SER A 258 -30.15 10.26 3.26
C SER A 258 -30.38 8.85 2.72
N GLU A 259 -29.60 7.88 3.21
CA GLU A 259 -29.64 6.52 2.71
C GLU A 259 -30.85 5.76 3.25
N THR A 260 -31.61 5.14 2.35
CA THR A 260 -32.82 4.41 2.69
C THR A 260 -32.60 2.91 2.54
N PHE A 261 -32.37 2.24 3.66
CA PHE A 261 -32.25 0.78 3.72
C PHE A 261 -33.36 0.20 4.60
N PRO A 262 -34.06 -0.87 4.18
CA PRO A 262 -35.09 -1.53 4.99
C PRO A 262 -34.62 -1.89 6.41
N PHE A 263 -33.37 -2.34 6.60
CA PHE A 263 -32.87 -2.65 7.94
C PHE A 263 -32.76 -1.41 8.84
N ILE A 264 -32.52 -0.22 8.28
CA ILE A 264 -32.48 1.04 9.05
C ILE A 264 -33.88 1.40 9.52
N THR A 265 -34.88 1.27 8.64
CA THR A 265 -36.28 1.48 9.00
C THR A 265 -36.70 0.53 10.13
N GLU A 266 -36.31 -0.74 10.05
CA GLU A 266 -36.58 -1.73 11.09
C GLU A 266 -35.91 -1.39 12.43
N LEU A 267 -34.65 -0.96 12.44
CA LEU A 267 -33.95 -0.54 13.67
C LEU A 267 -34.66 0.63 14.35
N LYS A 268 -35.05 1.65 13.57
CA LYS A 268 -35.80 2.81 14.10
C LYS A 268 -37.16 2.41 14.64
N ALA A 269 -37.83 1.46 13.98
CA ALA A 269 -39.15 1.00 14.38
C ALA A 269 -39.14 0.15 15.67
N VAL A 270 -37.96 -0.19 16.20
CA VAL A 270 -37.78 -0.85 17.51
C VAL A 270 -36.94 0.01 18.46
N ASP A 271 -36.88 1.32 18.24
CA ASP A 271 -36.18 2.32 19.06
C ASP A 271 -34.67 2.01 19.25
N LEU A 272 -33.99 1.64 18.16
CA LEU A 272 -32.54 1.39 18.09
C LEU A 272 -31.80 2.42 17.20
N ASP A 273 -32.24 3.68 17.20
CA ASP A 273 -31.62 4.77 16.44
C ASP A 273 -30.11 4.93 16.72
N SER A 274 -29.68 4.69 17.96
CA SER A 274 -28.26 4.75 18.35
C SER A 274 -27.39 3.72 17.61
N GLU A 275 -27.97 2.62 17.16
CA GLU A 275 -27.26 1.53 16.48
C GLU A 275 -27.14 1.75 14.97
N VAL A 276 -27.89 2.69 14.39
CA VAL A 276 -28.00 2.87 12.93
C VAL A 276 -26.65 3.15 12.28
N GLN A 277 -25.83 4.03 12.87
CA GLN A 277 -24.51 4.36 12.34
C GLN A 277 -23.61 3.12 12.26
N LYS A 278 -23.57 2.32 13.34
CA LYS A 278 -22.74 1.11 13.39
C LYS A 278 -23.28 0.02 12.46
N ALA A 279 -24.58 -0.18 12.43
CA ALA A 279 -25.26 -1.11 11.55
C ALA A 279 -25.00 -0.81 10.06
N PHE A 280 -25.05 0.47 9.68
CA PHE A 280 -24.74 0.92 8.33
C PHE A 280 -23.29 0.62 7.95
N ILE A 281 -22.33 0.96 8.82
CA ILE A 281 -20.92 0.66 8.61
C ILE A 281 -20.70 -0.85 8.43
N ASP A 282 -21.23 -1.66 9.35
CA ASP A 282 -21.06 -3.11 9.32
C ASP A 282 -21.68 -3.72 8.05
N PHE A 283 -22.87 -3.26 7.65
CA PHE A 283 -23.53 -3.67 6.40
C PHE A 283 -22.68 -3.37 5.16
N ILE A 284 -22.22 -2.12 4.99
CA ILE A 284 -21.41 -1.74 3.83
C ILE A 284 -20.08 -2.50 3.81
N ARG A 285 -19.43 -2.68 4.98
CA ARG A 285 -18.19 -3.45 5.07
C ARG A 285 -18.42 -4.91 4.71
N ALA A 286 -19.50 -5.53 5.19
CA ALA A 286 -19.82 -6.92 4.87
C ALA A 286 -20.08 -7.15 3.38
N GLU A 287 -20.75 -6.22 2.70
CA GLU A 287 -20.98 -6.31 1.26
C GLU A 287 -19.68 -6.15 0.46
N LYS A 288 -18.81 -5.21 0.85
CA LYS A 288 -17.47 -5.08 0.26
C LYS A 288 -16.63 -6.34 0.47
N SER A 289 -16.65 -6.91 1.67
CA SER A 289 -15.95 -8.16 1.98
C SER A 289 -16.48 -9.33 1.15
N SER A 290 -17.79 -9.42 0.96
CA SER A 290 -18.40 -10.48 0.13
C SER A 290 -17.95 -10.38 -1.31
N MET A 291 -17.95 -9.18 -1.89
CA MET A 291 -17.44 -8.95 -3.24
C MET A 291 -15.97 -9.35 -3.38
N GLU A 292 -15.17 -9.06 -2.36
CA GLU A 292 -13.74 -9.36 -2.37
C GLU A 292 -13.47 -10.86 -2.20
N LEU A 293 -14.24 -11.55 -1.36
CA LEU A 293 -14.20 -13.01 -1.26
C LEU A 293 -14.58 -13.68 -2.58
N LEU A 294 -15.63 -13.20 -3.27
CA LEU A 294 -16.04 -13.72 -4.57
C LEU A 294 -14.98 -13.53 -5.66
N LYS A 295 -14.23 -12.42 -5.64
CA LYS A 295 -13.11 -12.20 -6.58
C LYS A 295 -11.92 -13.13 -6.31
N ARG A 296 -11.67 -13.45 -5.04
CA ARG A 296 -10.54 -14.27 -4.59
C ARG A 296 -10.83 -15.77 -4.66
N GLY A 297 -12.09 -16.14 -4.50
CA GLY A 297 -12.53 -17.52 -4.35
C GLY A 297 -12.77 -18.25 -5.66
N ALA A 298 -12.87 -19.57 -5.54
CA ALA A 298 -13.37 -20.41 -6.62
C ALA A 298 -14.86 -20.14 -6.87
N TYR A 299 -15.39 -20.70 -7.96
CA TYR A 299 -16.80 -20.56 -8.35
C TYR A 299 -17.80 -20.94 -7.23
N THR A 300 -17.42 -21.84 -6.32
CA THR A 300 -18.23 -22.29 -5.18
C THR A 300 -18.30 -21.29 -4.01
N MET A 301 -17.55 -20.19 -4.05
CA MET A 301 -17.52 -19.21 -2.95
C MET A 301 -18.89 -18.57 -2.68
N GLN A 302 -19.71 -18.39 -3.72
CA GLN A 302 -21.07 -17.88 -3.56
C GLN A 302 -21.91 -18.85 -2.70
N GLU A 303 -21.81 -20.15 -2.96
CA GLU A 303 -22.54 -21.18 -2.20
C GLU A 303 -22.09 -21.20 -0.74
N SER A 304 -20.78 -21.09 -0.47
CA SER A 304 -20.25 -20.97 0.90
C SER A 304 -20.81 -19.76 1.65
N ILE A 305 -20.96 -18.62 0.98
CA ILE A 305 -21.55 -17.40 1.58
C ILE A 305 -23.05 -17.60 1.82
N ASP A 306 -23.76 -18.23 0.89
CA ASP A 306 -25.21 -18.47 1.00
C ASP A 306 -25.52 -19.46 2.15
N VAL A 307 -24.68 -20.49 2.33
CA VAL A 307 -24.76 -21.42 3.48
C VAL A 307 -24.56 -20.65 4.79
N PHE A 308 -23.51 -19.83 4.88
CA PHE A 308 -23.26 -18.97 6.04
C PHE A 308 -24.45 -18.06 6.37
N GLU A 309 -25.04 -17.39 5.38
CA GLU A 309 -26.21 -16.52 5.58
C GLU A 309 -27.45 -17.30 6.04
N SER A 310 -27.64 -18.51 5.51
CA SER A 310 -28.76 -19.39 5.88
C SER A 310 -28.67 -19.88 7.32
N GLU A 311 -27.49 -20.35 7.74
CA GLU A 311 -27.24 -20.80 9.11
C GLU A 311 -27.33 -19.63 10.11
N LEU A 312 -26.83 -18.46 9.74
CA LEU A 312 -26.96 -17.24 10.54
C LEU A 312 -28.44 -16.86 10.73
N LYS A 313 -29.24 -16.91 9.65
CA LYS A 313 -30.68 -16.64 9.71
C LYS A 313 -31.39 -17.64 10.61
N GLU A 314 -31.11 -18.93 10.47
CA GLU A 314 -31.73 -19.97 11.30
C GLU A 314 -31.48 -19.72 12.79
N ARG A 315 -30.26 -19.33 13.14
CA ARG A 315 -29.92 -18.95 14.51
C ARG A 315 -30.71 -17.73 15.00
N MET A 316 -30.85 -16.69 14.17
CA MET A 316 -31.68 -15.53 14.47
C MET A 316 -33.15 -15.91 14.69
N ASP A 317 -33.71 -16.77 13.84
CA ASP A 317 -35.09 -17.27 13.96
C ASP A 317 -35.30 -18.04 15.27
N ASN A 318 -34.33 -18.86 15.68
CA ASN A 318 -34.41 -19.61 16.94
C ASN A 318 -34.42 -18.69 18.17
N TYR A 319 -33.61 -17.64 18.16
CA TYR A 319 -33.65 -16.62 19.22
C TYR A 319 -34.97 -15.83 19.21
N LYS A 320 -35.49 -15.49 18.01
CA LYS A 320 -36.79 -14.82 17.90
C LYS A 320 -37.91 -15.67 18.49
N LYS A 321 -37.97 -16.96 18.14
CA LYS A 321 -38.94 -17.91 18.72
C LYS A 321 -38.84 -17.94 20.25
N ARG A 322 -37.63 -18.02 20.80
CA ARG A 322 -37.40 -18.04 22.26
C ARG A 322 -37.95 -16.79 22.95
N HIS A 323 -37.69 -15.60 22.39
CA HIS A 323 -38.21 -14.34 22.93
C HIS A 323 -39.73 -14.24 22.80
N ALA A 324 -40.30 -14.74 21.70
CA ALA A 324 -41.74 -14.74 21.46
C ALA A 324 -42.55 -15.55 22.48
N LEU A 325 -41.96 -16.58 23.11
CA LEU A 325 -42.61 -17.36 24.19
C LEU A 325 -43.02 -16.52 25.41
N THR A 326 -42.45 -15.32 25.57
CA THR A 326 -42.73 -14.42 26.69
C THR A 326 -43.76 -13.32 26.35
N LEU A 327 -44.31 -13.36 25.14
CA LEU A 327 -45.25 -12.40 24.60
C LEU A 327 -46.59 -13.08 24.29
N VAL A 328 -47.67 -12.35 24.57
CA VAL A 328 -49.03 -12.68 24.12
C VAL A 328 -49.49 -11.65 23.08
N GLN A 329 -50.59 -11.93 22.38
CA GLN A 329 -51.10 -11.05 21.32
C GLN A 329 -51.37 -9.60 21.79
N SER A 330 -51.79 -9.39 23.04
CA SER A 330 -52.02 -8.05 23.61
C SER A 330 -50.72 -7.27 23.89
N ASP A 331 -49.56 -7.94 23.91
CA ASP A 331 -48.27 -7.28 24.12
C ASP A 331 -47.70 -6.68 22.83
N LEU A 332 -48.24 -7.04 21.67
CA LEU A 332 -47.77 -6.54 20.38
C LEU A 332 -47.98 -5.03 20.26
N GLN A 333 -46.99 -4.34 19.66
CA GLN A 333 -46.98 -2.87 19.51
C GLN A 333 -47.03 -2.12 20.85
N THR A 334 -46.74 -2.79 21.96
CA THR A 334 -46.55 -2.17 23.28
C THR A 334 -45.06 -2.01 23.59
N PRO A 335 -44.69 -1.18 24.59
CA PRO A 335 -43.31 -1.09 25.07
C PRO A 335 -42.67 -2.44 25.43
N LYS A 336 -43.47 -3.45 25.84
CA LYS A 336 -42.97 -4.79 26.14
C LYS A 336 -42.44 -5.50 24.89
N SER A 337 -43.17 -5.45 23.77
CA SER A 337 -42.72 -6.05 22.50
C SER A 337 -41.51 -5.32 21.90
N ILE A 338 -41.43 -3.99 22.08
CA ILE A 338 -40.27 -3.20 21.67
C ILE A 338 -39.05 -3.60 22.50
N LEU A 339 -39.18 -3.69 23.82
CA LEU A 339 -38.10 -4.15 24.70
C LEU A 339 -37.60 -5.55 24.29
N LYS A 340 -38.50 -6.50 24.02
CA LYS A 340 -38.14 -7.83 23.54
C LYS A 340 -37.42 -7.81 22.19
N SER A 341 -37.79 -6.88 21.31
CA SER A 341 -37.12 -6.72 20.01
C SER A 341 -35.68 -6.20 20.18
N LYS A 342 -35.46 -5.29 21.15
CA LYS A 342 -34.11 -4.83 21.53
C LYS A 342 -33.27 -5.94 22.14
N GLU A 343 -33.84 -6.70 23.07
CA GLU A 343 -33.15 -7.86 23.68
C GLU A 343 -32.73 -8.87 22.60
N LEU A 344 -33.64 -9.23 21.70
CA LEU A 344 -33.36 -10.10 20.54
C LEU A 344 -32.22 -9.55 19.67
N TYR A 345 -32.21 -8.24 19.38
CA TYR A 345 -31.15 -7.61 18.59
C TYR A 345 -29.78 -7.79 19.24
N PHE A 346 -29.66 -7.44 20.53
CA PHE A 346 -28.38 -7.53 21.24
C PHE A 346 -27.94 -8.97 21.49
N ASP A 347 -28.87 -9.89 21.75
CA ASP A 347 -28.59 -11.32 21.85
C ASP A 347 -28.03 -11.89 20.54
N CYS A 348 -28.53 -11.43 19.39
CA CYS A 348 -27.97 -11.80 18.09
C CYS A 348 -26.55 -11.26 17.90
N LYS A 349 -26.24 -10.05 18.37
CA LYS A 349 -24.92 -9.43 18.19
C LYS A 349 -23.79 -10.15 18.94
N ILE A 350 -24.11 -10.88 20.01
CA ILE A 350 -23.14 -11.64 20.81
C ILE A 350 -22.94 -13.09 20.35
N PHE A 351 -23.51 -13.47 19.20
CA PHE A 351 -23.24 -14.77 18.61
C PHE A 351 -21.74 -14.98 18.40
N GLU A 352 -21.26 -16.18 18.76
CA GLU A 352 -19.93 -16.64 18.36
C GLU A 352 -19.74 -16.52 16.84
N LYS A 353 -18.50 -16.28 16.43
CA LYS A 353 -18.15 -16.14 15.01
C LYS A 353 -18.48 -17.41 14.26
N HIS A 354 -19.32 -17.28 13.26
CA HIS A 354 -19.63 -18.37 12.36
C HIS A 354 -18.57 -18.47 11.26
N LYS A 355 -18.24 -19.69 10.81
CA LYS A 355 -17.18 -19.92 9.82
C LYS A 355 -17.77 -19.91 8.40
N ILE A 356 -17.05 -19.33 7.45
CA ILE A 356 -17.32 -19.52 6.02
C ILE A 356 -16.38 -20.62 5.52
N CYS A 357 -16.93 -21.64 4.86
CA CYS A 357 -16.12 -22.74 4.33
C CYS A 357 -15.07 -22.23 3.33
N GLY A 358 -13.80 -22.63 3.53
CA GLY A 358 -12.69 -22.22 2.68
C GLY A 358 -12.17 -20.79 2.93
N VAL A 359 -12.63 -20.10 3.96
CA VAL A 359 -12.17 -18.76 4.34
C VAL A 359 -11.58 -18.79 5.74
N GLN A 360 -10.50 -18.04 5.93
CA GLN A 360 -9.90 -17.79 7.24
C GLN A 360 -10.89 -17.05 8.14
N GLU A 361 -10.56 -16.93 9.43
CA GLU A 361 -11.44 -16.34 10.43
C GLU A 361 -12.01 -14.97 10.00
N ILE A 362 -13.35 -14.86 10.07
CA ILE A 362 -14.05 -13.63 9.73
C ILE A 362 -13.91 -12.56 10.82
N GLN A 363 -14.16 -11.32 10.43
CA GLN A 363 -14.28 -10.20 11.36
C GLN A 363 -15.74 -10.06 11.82
N MET A 364 -15.98 -9.64 13.07
CA MET A 364 -17.34 -9.55 13.63
C MET A 364 -18.27 -8.64 12.83
N TYR A 365 -17.73 -7.54 12.26
CA TYR A 365 -18.52 -6.64 11.41
C TYR A 365 -19.17 -7.37 10.24
N TYR A 366 -18.56 -8.45 9.74
CA TYR A 366 -19.09 -9.21 8.61
C TYR A 366 -20.38 -9.91 9.01
N GLN A 367 -20.34 -10.66 10.10
CA GLN A 367 -21.52 -11.36 10.63
C GLN A 367 -22.63 -10.36 10.98
N HIS A 368 -22.30 -9.25 11.65
CA HIS A 368 -23.27 -8.20 11.96
C HIS A 368 -23.86 -7.57 10.70
N GLY A 369 -23.03 -7.24 9.72
CA GLY A 369 -23.48 -6.72 8.43
C GLY A 369 -24.37 -7.72 7.68
N LYS A 370 -24.09 -9.02 7.77
CA LYS A 370 -24.93 -10.08 7.19
C LYS A 370 -26.28 -10.23 7.90
N MET A 371 -26.36 -10.01 9.22
CA MET A 371 -27.65 -9.89 9.91
C MET A 371 -28.47 -8.73 9.33
N HIS A 372 -27.85 -7.57 9.14
CA HIS A 372 -28.52 -6.42 8.53
C HIS A 372 -28.92 -6.69 7.08
N LYS A 373 -28.11 -7.44 6.31
CA LYS A 373 -28.48 -7.90 4.97
C LYS A 373 -29.71 -8.81 4.97
N ILE A 374 -29.80 -9.77 5.89
CA ILE A 374 -30.97 -10.66 6.01
C ILE A 374 -32.25 -9.83 6.25
N VAL A 375 -32.17 -8.82 7.11
CA VAL A 375 -33.28 -7.88 7.37
C VAL A 375 -33.56 -7.00 6.14
N ASN A 376 -32.51 -6.48 5.51
CA ASN A 376 -32.59 -5.66 4.31
C ASN A 376 -33.31 -6.39 3.17
N ASP A 377 -33.03 -7.69 3.02
CA ASP A 377 -33.63 -8.58 2.02
C ASP A 377 -35.03 -9.08 2.45
N ARG A 378 -35.58 -8.54 3.56
CA ARG A 378 -36.90 -8.87 4.12
C ARG A 378 -37.08 -10.34 4.48
N LYS A 379 -35.98 -11.05 4.75
CA LYS A 379 -35.99 -12.44 5.21
C LYS A 379 -36.19 -12.54 6.73
N PHE A 380 -35.99 -11.44 7.45
CA PHE A 380 -36.18 -11.31 8.89
C PHE A 380 -36.66 -9.89 9.23
N VAL A 381 -37.41 -9.76 10.32
CA VAL A 381 -37.83 -8.46 10.89
C VAL A 381 -37.62 -8.51 12.40
N TRP A 382 -37.20 -7.38 12.99
CA TRP A 382 -36.92 -7.32 14.43
C TRP A 382 -38.22 -7.29 15.24
N GLN A 383 -39.26 -6.70 14.68
CA GLN A 383 -40.59 -6.66 15.30
C GLN A 383 -41.23 -8.06 15.39
N PHE A 384 -41.97 -8.30 16.47
CA PHE A 384 -42.79 -9.49 16.64
C PHE A 384 -44.14 -9.32 15.92
N LEU A 385 -44.53 -10.35 15.17
CA LEU A 385 -45.77 -10.37 14.39
C LEU A 385 -46.83 -11.28 15.04
N PRO A 386 -48.13 -11.05 14.77
CA PRO A 386 -49.21 -11.85 15.37
C PRO A 386 -49.08 -13.37 15.19
N ARG A 387 -48.51 -13.82 14.07
CA ARG A 387 -48.30 -15.25 13.77
C ARG A 387 -47.14 -15.90 14.54
N GLU A 388 -46.37 -15.11 15.29
CA GLU A 388 -45.14 -15.55 15.96
C GLU A 388 -45.31 -15.65 17.48
N VAL A 389 -46.39 -15.12 18.03
CA VAL A 389 -46.70 -15.09 19.48
C VAL A 389 -47.83 -16.05 19.83
N ALA A 390 -47.81 -16.56 21.07
CA ALA A 390 -48.75 -17.56 21.57
C ALA A 390 -50.14 -17.00 21.89
#